data_AF-A0AA96VI26-F1
#
_entry.id   AF-A0AA96VI26-F1
#
_cell.length_a   1.000
_cell.length_b   1.000
_cell.length_c   1.000
_cell.angle_alpha   90.00
_cell.angle_beta   90.00
_cell.angle_gamma   90.00
#
_symmetry.space_group_name_H-M   'P 1'
#
loop_
_entity.id
_entity.type
_entity.pdbx_description
1 polymer ?
#
loop_
_entity_poly.entity_id
_entity_poly.type
_entity_poly.pdbx_seq_one_letter_code
_entity_poly.pdbx_strand_id
1 'polypeptide(L)'
;MELKELVEDYRKNFVGKSCQVSTNYSDLTNLIVHFQATDLYHLFGLHKITSDYASQTLAQIESGKFNLSDFKGLPSYREVTRRIALYSFIADIFVKQATEFCVIRKDLSRNSMNLDLVFFEGDNRNVKVLGLRRDKSGIYRLVTLHESSARKYARVRKTKITGIVWL
;
A
#
# COMPACT_ATOMS: atom_id res chain seq x y z
N MET A 1 -15.09 -4.54 8.54
CA MET A 1 -15.47 -3.57 7.51
C MET A 1 -15.68 -4.30 6.21
N GLU A 2 -16.81 -4.05 5.57
CA GLU A 2 -17.10 -4.54 4.23
C GLU A 2 -16.23 -3.83 3.19
N LEU A 3 -16.03 -4.43 2.01
CA LEU A 3 -15.18 -3.87 0.95
C LEU A 3 -15.59 -2.45 0.55
N LYS A 4 -16.91 -2.19 0.50
CA LYS A 4 -17.47 -0.86 0.21
C LYS A 4 -17.06 0.18 1.24
N GLU A 5 -17.17 -0.16 2.53
CA GLU A 5 -16.79 0.75 3.63
C GLU A 5 -15.30 1.11 3.57
N LEU A 6 -14.44 0.16 3.17
CA LEU A 6 -13.00 0.41 3.01
C LEU A 6 -12.72 1.39 1.86
N VAL A 7 -13.44 1.29 0.74
CA VAL A 7 -13.32 2.23 -0.38
C VAL A 7 -13.79 3.63 0.03
N GLU A 8 -14.93 3.72 0.73
CA GLU A 8 -15.48 4.98 1.22
C GLU A 8 -14.56 5.65 2.25
N ASP A 9 -14.03 4.88 3.19
CA ASP A 9 -13.05 5.35 4.18
C ASP A 9 -11.79 5.89 3.50
N TYR A 10 -11.25 5.15 2.52
CA TYR A 10 -10.04 5.57 1.81
C TYR A 10 -10.26 6.88 1.05
N ARG A 11 -11.42 7.02 0.40
CA ARG A 11 -11.79 8.26 -0.30
C ARG A 11 -11.86 9.44 0.63
N LYS A 12 -12.52 9.28 1.78
CA LYS A 12 -12.69 10.35 2.76
C LYS A 12 -11.35 10.76 3.37
N ASN A 13 -10.50 9.79 3.70
CA ASN A 13 -9.31 10.03 4.51
C ASN A 13 -8.06 10.32 3.68
N PHE A 14 -7.93 9.76 2.48
CA PHE A 14 -6.67 9.80 1.71
C PHE A 14 -6.81 10.45 0.33
N VAL A 15 -7.85 10.10 -0.45
CA VAL A 15 -7.89 10.43 -1.88
C VAL A 15 -7.82 11.94 -2.15
N GLY A 16 -6.94 12.32 -3.08
CA GLY A 16 -6.72 13.71 -3.47
C GLY A 16 -5.80 14.49 -2.52
N LYS A 17 -5.40 13.90 -1.38
CA LYS A 17 -4.48 14.50 -0.43
C LYS A 17 -3.05 14.05 -0.70
N SER A 18 -2.11 14.79 -0.13
CA SER A 18 -0.70 14.46 -0.16
C SER A 18 -0.11 14.54 1.24
N CYS A 19 0.93 13.76 1.49
CA CYS A 19 1.75 13.94 2.68
C CYS A 19 3.23 13.95 2.29
N GLN A 20 4.02 14.72 3.03
CA GLN A 20 5.47 14.63 3.00
C GLN A 20 5.92 13.60 4.03
N VAL A 21 6.71 12.61 3.59
CA VAL A 21 7.44 11.69 4.46
C VAL A 21 8.89 12.14 4.49
N SER A 22 9.42 12.36 5.68
CA SER A 22 10.81 12.72 5.89
C SER A 22 11.61 11.54 6.42
N THR A 23 12.86 11.40 5.96
CA THR A 23 13.75 10.31 6.40
C THR A 23 15.13 10.83 6.79
N ASN A 24 15.92 10.01 7.48
CA ASN A 24 17.31 10.32 7.83
C ASN A 24 18.32 10.01 6.70
N TYR A 25 17.85 9.67 5.50
CA TYR A 25 18.70 9.38 4.35
C TYR A 25 18.82 10.60 3.44
N SER A 26 20.04 11.10 3.21
CA SER A 26 20.32 12.35 2.48
C SER A 26 19.62 12.43 1.12
N ASP A 27 19.72 11.37 0.33
CA ASP A 27 19.20 11.36 -1.05
C ASP A 27 17.68 11.13 -1.10
N LEU A 28 17.05 10.91 0.07
CA LEU A 28 15.61 10.76 0.23
C LEU A 28 15.12 11.49 1.48
N THR A 29 15.62 12.71 1.70
CA THR A 29 15.31 13.47 2.91
C THR A 29 13.82 13.77 3.01
N ASN A 30 13.19 14.18 1.90
CA ASN A 30 11.77 14.47 1.80
C ASN A 30 11.19 13.83 0.54
N LEU A 31 10.05 13.16 0.68
CA LEU A 31 9.31 12.60 -0.45
C LEU A 31 7.83 12.92 -0.31
N ILE A 32 7.17 13.23 -1.42
CA ILE A 32 5.74 13.52 -1.45
C ILE A 32 4.99 12.26 -1.88
N VAL A 33 4.07 11.79 -1.05
CA VAL A 33 3.14 10.71 -1.38
C VAL A 33 1.80 11.32 -1.75
N HIS A 34 1.25 10.96 -2.91
CA HIS A 34 -0.09 11.38 -3.34
C HIS A 34 -1.02 10.17 -3.52
N PHE A 35 -2.21 10.27 -2.93
CA PHE A 35 -3.16 9.16 -2.85
C PHE A 35 -4.29 9.32 -3.88
N GLN A 36 -4.51 8.28 -4.68
CA GLN A 36 -5.58 8.19 -5.67
C GLN A 36 -6.50 7.02 -5.37
N ALA A 37 -7.79 7.16 -5.68
CA ALA A 37 -8.76 6.08 -5.45
C ALA A 37 -8.35 4.77 -6.13
N THR A 38 -7.78 4.87 -7.34
CA THR A 38 -7.30 3.71 -8.12
C THR A 38 -6.16 2.95 -7.49
N ASP A 39 -5.46 3.50 -6.49
CA ASP A 39 -4.42 2.79 -5.76
C ASP A 39 -5.02 1.52 -5.12
N LEU A 40 -6.22 1.61 -4.54
CA LEU A 40 -6.88 0.47 -3.88
C LEU A 40 -7.06 -0.74 -4.79
N TYR A 41 -7.30 -0.52 -6.08
CA TYR A 41 -7.47 -1.61 -7.04
C TYR A 41 -6.21 -2.50 -7.12
N HIS A 42 -5.03 -1.89 -7.09
CA HIS A 42 -3.76 -2.60 -7.08
C HIS A 42 -3.37 -3.07 -5.68
N LEU A 43 -3.60 -2.26 -4.66
CA LEU A 43 -3.30 -2.59 -3.26
C LEU A 43 -4.08 -3.84 -2.82
N PHE A 44 -5.38 -3.90 -3.08
CA PHE A 44 -6.23 -5.06 -2.80
C PHE A 44 -6.02 -6.20 -3.79
N GLY A 45 -5.35 -5.97 -4.92
CA GLY A 45 -5.10 -7.00 -5.93
C GLY A 45 -6.34 -7.38 -6.74
N LEU A 46 -7.31 -6.47 -6.88
CA LEU A 46 -8.57 -6.73 -7.56
C LEU A 46 -8.38 -7.10 -9.04
N HIS A 47 -7.33 -6.59 -9.69
CA HIS A 47 -6.90 -7.00 -11.04
C HIS A 47 -6.63 -8.49 -11.21
N LYS A 48 -6.53 -9.26 -10.12
CA LYS A 48 -6.32 -10.72 -10.15
C LYS A 48 -7.62 -11.51 -10.22
N ILE A 49 -8.75 -10.87 -9.96
CA ILE A 49 -10.06 -11.54 -9.90
C ILE A 49 -11.06 -10.93 -10.88
N THR A 50 -10.80 -9.72 -11.39
CA THR A 50 -11.60 -9.10 -12.44
C THR A 50 -10.71 -8.52 -13.55
N SER A 51 -11.22 -8.55 -14.78
CA SER A 51 -10.63 -7.88 -15.95
C SER A 51 -11.06 -6.42 -16.09
N ASP A 52 -12.02 -5.96 -15.29
CA ASP A 52 -12.53 -4.59 -15.35
C ASP A 52 -11.46 -3.57 -14.94
N TYR A 53 -11.52 -2.38 -15.52
CA TYR A 53 -10.63 -1.29 -15.17
C TYR A 53 -10.79 -0.86 -13.70
N ALA A 54 -9.73 -0.27 -13.14
CA ALA A 54 -9.71 0.18 -11.74
C ALA A 54 -10.90 1.10 -11.38
N SER A 55 -11.15 2.13 -12.20
CA SER A 55 -12.26 3.07 -11.99
C SER A 55 -13.62 2.39 -12.05
N GLN A 56 -13.83 1.49 -13.01
CA GLN A 56 -15.07 0.73 -13.16
C GLN A 56 -15.31 -0.20 -11.97
N THR A 57 -14.27 -0.94 -11.55
CA THR A 57 -14.35 -1.85 -10.40
C THR A 57 -14.72 -1.10 -9.12
N LEU A 58 -14.09 0.05 -8.88
CA LEU A 58 -14.41 0.89 -7.71
C LEU A 58 -15.86 1.40 -7.74
N ALA A 59 -16.35 1.85 -8.90
CA ALA A 59 -17.73 2.28 -9.06
C ALA A 59 -18.74 1.12 -8.85
N GLN A 60 -18.39 -0.09 -9.27
CA GLN A 60 -19.21 -1.27 -9.01
C GLN A 60 -19.24 -1.65 -7.52
N ILE A 61 -18.12 -1.52 -6.79
CA ILE A 61 -18.06 -1.72 -5.33
C ILE A 61 -18.98 -0.72 -4.63
N GLU A 62 -18.89 0.56 -4.98
CA GLU A 62 -19.67 1.64 -4.37
C GLU A 62 -21.18 1.48 -4.63
N SER A 63 -21.54 1.06 -5.85
CA SER A 63 -22.93 0.78 -6.22
C SER A 63 -23.45 -0.57 -5.74
N GLY A 64 -22.63 -1.38 -5.06
CA GLY A 64 -23.00 -2.71 -4.56
C GLY A 64 -23.12 -3.79 -5.65
N LYS A 65 -22.68 -3.49 -6.88
CA LYS A 65 -22.70 -4.44 -8.01
C LYS A 65 -21.49 -5.39 -8.00
N PHE A 66 -20.42 -5.03 -7.30
CA PHE A 66 -19.25 -5.90 -7.13
C PHE A 66 -19.38 -6.67 -5.83
N ASN A 67 -19.60 -7.98 -5.91
CA ASN A 67 -19.59 -8.85 -4.73
C ASN A 67 -18.33 -9.71 -4.72
N LEU A 68 -17.49 -9.51 -3.70
CA LEU A 68 -16.23 -10.24 -3.56
C LEU A 68 -16.47 -11.76 -3.47
N SER A 69 -17.59 -12.22 -2.90
CA SER A 69 -17.85 -13.66 -2.74
C SER A 69 -17.99 -14.43 -4.05
N ASP A 70 -18.33 -13.74 -5.14
CA ASP A 70 -18.54 -14.36 -6.45
C ASP A 70 -17.22 -14.93 -7.01
N PHE A 71 -16.10 -14.43 -6.50
CA PHE A 71 -14.75 -14.83 -6.92
C PHE A 71 -14.15 -15.94 -6.04
N LYS A 72 -14.89 -16.51 -5.07
CA LYS A 72 -14.39 -17.52 -4.13
C LYS A 72 -13.71 -18.74 -4.79
N GLY A 73 -14.16 -19.11 -5.99
CA GLY A 73 -13.58 -20.23 -6.76
C GLY A 73 -12.25 -19.91 -7.44
N LEU A 74 -11.84 -18.64 -7.53
CA LEU A 74 -10.60 -18.26 -8.19
C LEU A 74 -9.37 -18.53 -7.30
N PRO A 75 -8.25 -19.03 -7.85
CA PRO A 75 -7.03 -19.26 -7.08
C PRO A 75 -6.51 -18.00 -6.35
N SER A 76 -6.73 -16.82 -6.94
CA SER A 76 -6.28 -15.53 -6.38
C SER A 76 -7.18 -14.98 -5.28
N TYR A 77 -8.36 -15.55 -5.03
CA TYR A 77 -9.32 -15.06 -4.04
C TYR A 77 -8.73 -14.91 -2.63
N ARG A 78 -8.00 -15.93 -2.18
CA ARG A 78 -7.33 -15.91 -0.88
C ARG A 78 -6.26 -14.82 -0.77
N GLU A 79 -5.58 -14.54 -1.87
CA GLU A 79 -4.60 -13.47 -1.89
C GLU A 79 -5.29 -12.10 -1.77
N VAL A 80 -6.35 -11.86 -2.55
CA VAL A 80 -7.11 -10.60 -2.52
C VAL A 80 -7.69 -10.31 -1.13
N THR A 81 -8.37 -11.30 -0.54
CA THR A 81 -8.95 -11.17 0.81
C THR A 81 -7.90 -10.85 1.88
N ARG A 82 -6.72 -11.48 1.81
CA ARG A 82 -5.60 -11.16 2.71
C ARG A 82 -5.12 -9.72 2.53
N ARG A 83 -4.99 -9.24 1.29
CA ARG A 83 -4.57 -7.85 1.01
C ARG A 83 -5.58 -6.84 1.53
N ILE A 84 -6.87 -7.10 1.35
CA ILE A 84 -7.97 -6.27 1.88
C ILE A 84 -7.88 -6.17 3.42
N ALA A 85 -7.62 -7.29 4.10
CA ALA A 85 -7.47 -7.32 5.56
C ALA A 85 -6.31 -6.45 6.09
N LEU A 86 -5.35 -6.07 5.24
CA LEU A 86 -4.24 -5.19 5.61
C LEU A 86 -4.56 -3.70 5.47
N TYR A 87 -5.77 -3.31 5.06
CA TYR A 87 -6.12 -1.92 4.79
C TYR A 87 -5.72 -0.96 5.93
N SER A 88 -5.94 -1.37 7.19
CA SER A 88 -5.62 -0.54 8.36
C SER A 88 -4.14 -0.13 8.42
N PHE A 89 -3.25 -0.90 7.81
CA PHE A 89 -1.82 -0.62 7.78
C PHE A 89 -1.49 0.69 7.06
N ILE A 90 -2.31 1.11 6.10
CA ILE A 90 -2.17 2.42 5.44
C ILE A 90 -2.37 3.54 6.47
N ALA A 91 -3.42 3.46 7.30
CA ALA A 91 -3.67 4.42 8.36
C ALA A 91 -2.63 4.35 9.48
N ASP A 92 -2.15 3.15 9.82
CA ASP A 92 -1.07 2.97 10.80
C ASP A 92 0.19 3.74 10.39
N ILE A 93 0.55 3.72 9.10
CA ILE A 93 1.69 4.48 8.56
C ILE A 93 1.39 5.98 8.52
N PHE A 94 0.38 6.42 7.77
CA PHE A 94 0.27 7.83 7.40
C PHE A 94 -0.55 8.68 8.39
N VAL A 95 -1.42 8.07 9.20
CA VAL A 95 -2.25 8.78 10.17
C VAL A 95 -1.68 8.63 11.57
N LYS A 96 -1.44 7.39 12.01
CA LYS A 96 -0.92 7.11 13.35
C LYS A 96 0.60 7.24 13.47
N GLN A 97 1.31 7.20 12.34
CA GLN A 97 2.78 7.24 12.30
C GLN A 97 3.42 6.14 13.18
N ALA A 98 2.79 4.97 13.20
CA ALA A 98 3.23 3.84 14.02
C ALA A 98 4.52 3.18 13.48
N THR A 99 4.85 3.42 12.20
CA THR A 99 6.00 2.84 11.53
C THR A 99 7.23 3.73 11.65
N GLU A 100 8.26 3.23 12.32
CA GLU A 100 9.52 3.97 12.55
C GLU A 100 10.52 3.87 11.40
N PHE A 101 10.44 2.80 10.61
CA PHE A 101 11.46 2.46 9.62
C PHE A 101 10.87 2.11 8.25
N CYS A 102 11.62 2.42 7.22
CA CYS A 102 11.36 1.99 5.85
C CYS A 102 12.63 1.38 5.22
N VAL A 103 12.47 0.77 4.05
CA VAL A 103 13.57 0.30 3.20
C VAL A 103 13.53 1.07 1.90
N ILE A 104 14.67 1.59 1.48
CA ILE A 104 14.80 2.33 0.21
C ILE A 104 15.31 1.41 -0.89
N ARG A 105 15.11 1.82 -2.15
CA ARG A 105 15.43 1.04 -3.37
C ARG A 105 16.76 0.30 -3.31
N LYS A 106 17.85 0.98 -2.94
CA LYS A 106 19.22 0.42 -2.95
C LYS A 106 19.43 -0.73 -1.96
N ASP A 107 18.61 -0.76 -0.91
CA ASP A 107 18.70 -1.74 0.18
C ASP A 107 17.74 -2.93 -0.03
N LEU A 108 16.95 -2.92 -1.12
CA LEU A 108 16.07 -4.03 -1.50
C LEU A 108 16.85 -5.09 -2.29
N SER A 109 17.00 -6.29 -1.74
CA SER A 109 17.72 -7.40 -2.37
C SER A 109 17.03 -7.99 -3.60
N ARG A 110 15.69 -7.96 -3.65
CA ARG A 110 14.88 -8.39 -4.80
C ARG A 110 13.74 -7.40 -5.00
N ASN A 111 13.80 -6.63 -6.09
CA ASN A 111 12.87 -5.54 -6.36
C ASN A 111 12.11 -5.73 -7.68
N SER A 112 11.44 -6.87 -7.85
CA SER A 112 10.68 -7.18 -9.08
C SER A 112 9.53 -6.20 -9.34
N MET A 113 9.02 -5.56 -8.29
CA MET A 113 7.98 -4.53 -8.39
C MET A 113 8.56 -3.11 -8.55
N ASN A 114 9.86 -2.95 -8.83
CA ASN A 114 10.52 -1.65 -9.04
C ASN A 114 10.10 -0.58 -8.02
N LEU A 115 10.05 -0.96 -6.75
CA LEU A 115 9.67 -0.11 -5.62
C LEU A 115 10.82 0.83 -5.27
N ASP A 116 10.49 2.05 -4.90
CA ASP A 116 11.45 3.05 -4.45
C ASP A 116 11.57 3.09 -2.92
N LEU A 117 10.46 2.79 -2.24
CA LEU A 117 10.38 2.79 -0.79
C LEU A 117 9.38 1.72 -0.33
N VAL A 118 9.70 1.07 0.79
CA VAL A 118 8.86 0.04 1.39
C VAL A 118 8.71 0.30 2.88
N PHE A 119 7.47 0.48 3.33
CA PHE A 119 7.10 0.40 4.74
C PHE A 119 6.80 -1.06 5.08
N PHE A 120 7.20 -1.49 6.28
CA PHE A 120 6.92 -2.83 6.75
C PHE A 120 6.83 -2.89 8.27
N GLU A 121 5.91 -3.70 8.78
CA GLU A 121 5.75 -3.98 10.21
C GLU A 121 5.23 -5.40 10.42
N GLY A 122 5.60 -6.02 11.52
CA GLY A 122 5.07 -7.33 11.90
C GLY A 122 5.97 -8.03 12.91
N ASP A 123 5.80 -9.35 13.00
CA ASP A 123 6.52 -10.19 13.94
C ASP A 123 7.71 -10.90 13.26
N ASN A 124 8.33 -11.84 13.99
CA ASN A 124 9.49 -12.61 13.50
C ASN A 124 9.14 -13.62 12.39
N ARG A 125 7.86 -13.80 12.05
CA ARG A 125 7.38 -14.73 11.01
C ARG A 125 6.90 -13.97 9.78
N ASN A 126 5.97 -13.04 9.97
CA ASN A 126 5.28 -12.31 8.90
C ASN A 126 5.32 -10.81 9.14
N VAL A 127 5.49 -10.07 8.04
CA VAL A 127 5.39 -8.62 8.02
C VAL A 127 4.35 -8.19 6.99
N LYS A 128 3.57 -7.18 7.34
CA LYS A 128 2.77 -6.36 6.43
C LYS A 128 3.73 -5.49 5.65
N VAL A 129 3.48 -5.32 4.35
CA VAL A 129 4.36 -4.58 3.44
C VAL A 129 3.52 -3.63 2.62
N LEU A 130 3.85 -2.34 2.66
CA LEU A 130 3.32 -1.33 1.75
C LEU A 130 4.47 -0.78 0.91
N GLY A 131 4.42 -1.02 -0.40
CA GLY A 131 5.44 -0.60 -1.35
C GLY A 131 5.00 0.61 -2.17
N LEU A 132 5.90 1.59 -2.29
CA LEU A 132 5.70 2.81 -3.04
C LEU A 132 6.67 2.88 -4.23
N ARG A 133 6.25 3.55 -5.30
CA ARG A 133 7.09 3.86 -6.46
C ARG A 133 7.00 5.34 -6.77
N ARG A 134 8.15 5.92 -7.13
CA ARG A 134 8.27 7.30 -7.61
C ARG A 134 7.90 7.35 -9.09
N ASP A 135 7.00 8.25 -9.46
CA ASP A 135 6.68 8.53 -10.85
C ASP A 135 7.70 9.51 -11.48
N LYS A 136 7.52 9.83 -12.76
CA LYS A 136 8.41 10.73 -13.50
C LYS A 136 8.40 12.16 -12.97
N SER A 137 7.35 12.58 -12.27
CA SER A 137 7.22 13.90 -11.66
C SER A 137 7.87 13.98 -10.27
N GLY A 138 8.36 12.85 -9.75
CA GLY A 138 8.96 12.78 -8.42
C GLY A 138 7.95 12.46 -7.31
N ILE A 139 6.67 12.27 -7.63
CA ILE A 139 5.61 11.94 -6.67
C ILE A 139 5.59 10.43 -6.42
N TYR A 140 5.43 10.04 -5.17
CA TYR A 140 5.34 8.65 -4.74
C TYR A 140 3.90 8.15 -4.72
N ARG A 141 3.70 6.96 -5.28
CA ARG A 141 2.40 6.28 -5.40
C ARG A 141 2.43 4.94 -4.69
N LEU A 142 1.30 4.56 -4.11
CA LEU A 142 1.12 3.26 -3.49
C LEU A 142 0.95 2.20 -4.58
N VAL A 143 1.79 1.16 -4.58
CA VAL A 143 1.83 0.15 -5.65
C VAL A 143 1.40 -1.23 -5.18
N THR A 144 1.75 -1.61 -3.95
CA THR A 144 1.48 -2.95 -3.44
C THR A 144 1.24 -2.95 -1.94
N LEU A 145 0.29 -3.76 -1.50
CA LEU A 145 0.01 -4.08 -0.10
C LEU A 145 -0.09 -5.59 0.00
N HIS A 146 0.73 -6.23 0.83
CA HIS A 146 0.73 -7.68 1.00
C HIS A 146 1.46 -8.11 2.28
N GLU A 147 1.28 -9.37 2.67
CA GLU A 147 2.12 -10.02 3.69
C GLU A 147 3.37 -10.64 3.04
N SER A 148 4.49 -10.58 3.74
CA SER A 148 5.73 -11.25 3.35
C SER A 148 6.39 -11.91 4.55
N SER A 149 7.30 -12.84 4.30
CA SER A 149 8.12 -13.40 5.37
C SER A 149 9.04 -12.32 5.94
N ALA A 150 9.08 -12.22 7.28
CA ALA A 150 9.96 -11.31 8.01
C ALA A 150 11.44 -11.50 7.65
N ARG A 151 11.83 -12.72 7.26
CA ARG A 151 13.20 -13.05 6.83
C ARG A 151 13.70 -12.18 5.67
N LYS A 152 12.80 -11.73 4.78
CA LYS A 152 13.16 -10.83 3.67
C LYS A 152 13.62 -9.46 4.14
N TYR A 153 13.15 -9.02 5.31
CA TYR A 153 13.41 -7.70 5.88
C TYR A 153 14.30 -7.75 7.12
N ALA A 154 14.73 -8.94 7.55
CA ALA A 154 15.55 -9.11 8.74
C ALA A 154 16.98 -8.56 8.58
N ARG A 155 17.54 -8.61 7.36
CA ARG A 155 18.94 -8.24 7.06
C ARG A 155 19.06 -7.05 6.10
N VAL A 156 17.96 -6.37 5.79
CA VAL A 156 18.00 -5.16 4.95
C VAL A 156 18.35 -3.96 5.82
N ARG A 157 19.14 -3.04 5.28
CA ARG A 157 19.40 -1.78 5.95
C ARG A 157 18.09 -1.00 6.04
N LYS A 158 17.81 -0.49 7.24
CA LYS A 158 16.61 0.28 7.54
C LYS A 158 16.94 1.77 7.52
N THR A 159 16.04 2.55 6.94
CA THR A 159 16.06 4.01 6.95
C THR A 159 15.03 4.49 7.96
N LYS A 160 15.41 5.43 8.84
CA LYS A 160 14.52 5.95 9.88
C LYS A 160 13.61 7.02 9.28
N ILE A 161 12.30 6.90 9.54
CA ILE A 161 11.33 7.94 9.25
C ILE A 161 11.44 8.99 10.36
N THR A 162 11.63 10.24 9.96
CA THR A 162 11.82 11.37 10.90
C THR A 162 10.54 12.20 11.07
N GLY A 163 9.56 12.04 10.17
CA GLY A 163 8.24 12.62 10.33
C GLY A 163 7.35 12.37 9.12
N ILE A 164 6.04 12.48 9.33
CA ILE A 164 5.03 12.52 8.27
C ILE A 164 4.13 13.73 8.51
N VAL A 165 3.99 14.58 7.50
CA VAL A 165 3.19 15.81 7.56
C VAL A 165 2.21 15.83 6.40
N TRP A 166 0.92 15.93 6.70
CA TRP A 166 -0.14 16.11 5.69
C TRP A 166 -0.11 17.53 5.14
N LEU A 167 -0.25 17.66 3.82
CA LEU A 167 -0.21 18.92 3.07
C LEU A 167 -1.61 19.46 2.76
#